data_AF-A0A958JZH8-F1
#
_entry.id   AF-A0A958JZH8-F1
#
_cell.length_a   1.000
_cell.length_b   1.000
_cell.length_c   1.000
_cell.angle_alpha   90.00
_cell.angle_beta   90.00
_cell.angle_gamma   90.00
#
_symmetry.space_group_name_H-M   'P 1'
#
loop_
_entity.id
_entity.type
_entity.pdbx_description
1 polymer ?
#
loop_
_entity_poly.entity_id
_entity_poly.type
_entity_poly.pdbx_seq_one_letter_code
_entity_poly.pdbx_strand_id
1 'polypeptide(L)'
;PIVFGIKRNNRTFTVNQAISRGICSKSNVSALTVTRRRLRGARFKLGRRNNTNAYAYLSRASGSDSLRVKVRQAAERATSVTVNSDCSPTGNATNLGIQIGSQSEGIVLRAGSIGDVDADGMPDSLDSDVDGDSVINNYDGDFEAGNLPGTFYVFSNLKTGIENTLNSNVGDEPTQDDIDTLLQSTSKLAMEIKGNGDNGDVSELFCGNLTYCSAGGTGTLGEEATAFPGTPGGENDTDSDGLGEMSPQPPANDFQLKPGATSDELQAGDSFVQIVSGGGGETLKFFQKLNFVFLGTPAITQITIHPGKSDESTTQFSYPLANGAAGTNGNCILFEPSADDASLTFEITAYRPQRPGLEDLGEASFVDIGGSDVSIDIPNEPCSSNPCSVTRTPNVCPVSTYTESDDNLSIVGERMLDGASDSDADPAHTLRFTADIKSCLAGTSDTFDAGEQLDLGLQFRSVSDMAGSDNAAINLCFRRNP
;
A
#
# COMPACT_ATOMS: atom_id res chain seq x y z
N PRO A 1 12.47 17.78 11.52
CA PRO A 1 13.87 18.24 11.20
C PRO A 1 14.28 19.53 11.94
N ILE A 2 15.50 19.60 12.49
CA ILE A 2 16.02 20.82 13.16
C ILE A 2 17.02 21.54 12.24
N VAL A 3 16.78 22.82 11.93
CA VAL A 3 17.71 23.66 11.17
C VAL A 3 18.79 24.22 12.10
N PHE A 4 20.04 23.79 11.90
CA PHE A 4 21.19 24.21 12.70
C PHE A 4 21.89 25.45 12.16
N GLY A 5 21.78 25.70 10.86
CA GLY A 5 22.36 26.88 10.23
C GLY A 5 22.01 26.99 8.76
N ILE A 6 22.27 28.17 8.19
CA ILE A 6 22.14 28.45 6.77
C ILE A 6 23.55 28.57 6.19
N LYS A 7 23.90 27.71 5.25
CA LYS A 7 25.16 27.72 4.53
C LYS A 7 25.00 28.53 3.25
N ARG A 8 25.93 29.45 3.00
CA ARG A 8 26.11 30.11 1.71
C ARG A 8 27.57 30.05 1.34
N ASN A 9 27.88 29.40 0.21
CA ASN A 9 29.26 29.05 -0.14
C ASN A 9 29.95 28.29 1.03
N ASN A 10 31.12 28.74 1.47
CA ASN A 10 31.88 28.13 2.58
C ASN A 10 31.61 28.79 3.96
N ARG A 11 30.51 29.53 4.12
CA ARG A 11 30.17 30.17 5.40
C ARG A 11 28.81 29.72 5.91
N THR A 12 28.76 29.39 7.20
CA THR A 12 27.52 29.03 7.91
C THR A 12 27.07 30.18 8.80
N PHE A 13 25.79 30.51 8.71
CA PHE A 13 25.12 31.55 9.47
C PHE A 13 24.05 30.92 10.37
N THR A 14 23.75 31.54 11.51
CA THR A 14 22.53 31.15 12.24
C THR A 14 21.31 31.57 11.42
N VAL A 15 20.17 30.89 11.60
CA VAL A 15 18.92 31.22 10.89
C VAL A 15 18.56 32.70 11.06
N ASN A 16 18.63 33.23 12.29
CA ASN A 16 18.39 34.66 12.56
C ASN A 16 19.37 35.60 11.83
N GLN A 17 20.65 35.22 11.73
CA GLN A 17 21.65 36.01 11.01
C GLN A 17 21.40 35.96 9.49
N ALA A 18 20.97 34.82 8.97
CA ALA A 18 20.67 34.65 7.56
C ALA A 18 19.46 35.49 7.15
N ILE A 19 18.39 35.47 7.95
CA ILE A 19 17.19 36.29 7.76
C ILE A 19 17.53 37.78 7.80
N SER A 20 18.16 38.24 8.88
CA SER A 20 18.46 39.67 9.07
C SER A 20 19.40 40.25 8.01
N ARG A 21 20.15 39.39 7.31
CA ARG A 21 21.07 39.77 6.23
C ARG A 21 20.53 39.48 4.83
N GLY A 22 19.27 39.03 4.71
CA GLY A 22 18.67 38.66 3.43
C GLY A 22 19.48 37.59 2.69
N ILE A 23 20.10 36.66 3.42
CA ILE A 23 20.98 35.64 2.84
C ILE A 23 20.17 34.60 2.06
N CYS A 24 18.99 34.22 2.56
CA CYS A 24 18.21 33.12 2.00
C CYS A 24 17.55 33.41 0.65
N SER A 25 17.47 34.67 0.26
CA SER A 25 17.00 35.08 -1.07
C SER A 25 18.13 35.14 -2.12
N LYS A 26 19.33 34.61 -1.80
CA LYS A 26 20.51 34.63 -2.69
C LYS A 26 20.76 33.25 -3.28
N SER A 27 21.51 33.19 -4.39
CA SER A 27 21.96 31.93 -4.97
C SER A 27 22.96 31.19 -4.07
N ASN A 28 23.01 29.86 -4.25
CA ASN A 28 23.91 28.93 -3.55
C ASN A 28 23.74 28.94 -2.03
N VAL A 29 22.49 28.88 -1.59
CA VAL A 29 22.12 28.87 -0.18
C VAL A 29 21.43 27.56 0.15
N SER A 30 21.81 26.96 1.27
CA SER A 30 21.19 25.77 1.80
C SER A 30 21.02 25.83 3.31
N ALA A 31 20.04 25.14 3.86
CA ALA A 31 19.95 24.87 5.30
C ALA A 31 20.72 23.59 5.63
N LEU A 32 21.37 23.60 6.78
CA LEU A 32 21.99 22.42 7.39
C LEU A 32 21.01 21.87 8.41
N THR A 33 20.52 20.65 8.19
CA THR A 33 19.56 20.01 9.11
C THR A 33 20.08 18.68 9.63
N VAL A 34 19.62 18.31 10.83
CA VAL A 34 19.90 17.02 11.46
C VAL A 34 18.60 16.46 12.05
N THR A 35 18.41 15.14 11.95
CA THR A 35 17.32 14.41 12.61
C THR A 35 17.63 14.20 14.10
N ARG A 36 16.61 14.26 14.96
CA ARG A 36 16.76 14.24 16.42
C ARG A 36 17.49 12.98 16.93
N ARG A 37 17.31 11.84 16.26
CA ARG A 37 17.96 10.53 16.54
C ARG A 37 19.50 10.65 16.58
N ARG A 38 20.10 11.56 15.78
CA ARG A 38 21.58 11.73 15.67
C ARG A 38 22.21 12.64 16.73
N LEU A 39 21.42 13.14 17.71
CA LEU A 39 21.83 14.19 18.67
C LEU A 39 21.80 13.75 20.15
N ARG A 40 21.86 12.45 20.44
CA ARG A 40 21.87 11.91 21.83
C ARG A 40 22.90 12.64 22.71
N GLY A 41 22.47 13.14 23.88
CA GLY A 41 23.35 13.74 24.90
C GLY A 41 23.58 15.27 24.82
N ALA A 42 22.92 15.98 23.90
CA ALA A 42 23.04 17.44 23.80
C ALA A 42 21.70 18.15 24.08
N ARG A 43 21.72 19.10 25.04
CA ARG A 43 20.58 19.98 25.33
C ARG A 43 20.65 21.21 24.42
N PHE A 44 19.74 21.34 23.47
CA PHE A 44 19.64 22.49 22.57
C PHE A 44 18.44 23.35 22.92
N LYS A 45 18.59 24.68 22.85
CA LYS A 45 17.46 25.60 22.92
C LYS A 45 16.95 25.85 21.50
N LEU A 46 15.79 25.30 21.19
CA LEU A 46 15.12 25.49 19.92
C LEU A 46 14.29 26.78 19.95
N GLY A 47 14.21 27.46 18.82
CA GLY A 47 13.24 28.50 18.54
C GLY A 47 12.23 27.99 17.53
N ARG A 48 11.07 28.64 17.53
CA ARG A 48 10.00 28.47 16.55
C ARG A 48 9.76 29.83 15.91
N ARG A 49 9.51 29.86 14.59
CA ARG A 49 9.22 31.10 13.86
C ARG A 49 7.84 30.98 13.21
N ASN A 50 7.01 32.00 13.45
CA ASN A 50 5.64 32.19 12.99
C ASN A 50 4.58 31.19 13.49
N ASN A 51 3.34 31.68 13.53
CA ASN A 51 2.12 31.02 14.04
C ASN A 51 1.72 29.75 13.25
N THR A 52 2.50 29.38 12.24
CA THR A 52 2.29 28.22 11.36
C THR A 52 3.21 27.04 11.66
N ASN A 53 4.07 27.11 12.69
CA ASN A 53 4.87 25.98 13.20
C ASN A 53 5.70 25.17 12.16
N ALA A 54 6.06 25.75 11.00
CA ALA A 54 6.60 24.98 9.87
C ALA A 54 7.98 24.31 10.08
N TYR A 55 8.82 24.77 11.02
CA TYR A 55 10.08 24.10 11.39
C TYR A 55 10.69 24.65 12.69
N ALA A 56 11.51 23.83 13.36
CA ALA A 56 12.31 24.23 14.51
C ALA A 56 13.75 24.61 14.10
N TYR A 57 14.31 25.65 14.72
CA TYR A 57 15.69 26.09 14.48
C TYR A 57 16.45 26.33 15.78
N LEU A 58 17.78 26.32 15.74
CA LEU A 58 18.59 26.62 16.92
C LEU A 58 18.52 28.13 17.25
N SER A 59 17.85 28.52 18.35
CA SER A 59 17.57 29.94 18.66
C SER A 59 18.67 30.65 19.43
N ARG A 60 19.45 29.93 20.23
CA ARG A 60 20.63 30.46 20.93
C ARG A 60 21.67 29.37 21.15
N ALA A 61 22.90 29.65 20.72
CA ALA A 61 24.10 29.05 21.29
C ALA A 61 24.72 30.07 22.25
N SER A 62 24.31 30.08 23.52
CA SER A 62 24.98 30.88 24.55
C SER A 62 25.56 29.95 25.62
N GLY A 63 26.90 29.91 25.71
CA GLY A 63 27.63 29.30 26.82
C GLY A 63 28.67 28.26 26.41
N SER A 64 29.94 28.57 26.71
CA SER A 64 31.14 27.72 26.70
C SER A 64 31.56 27.05 25.38
N ASP A 65 32.88 26.91 25.19
CA ASP A 65 33.50 26.27 24.03
C ASP A 65 33.01 24.83 23.77
N SER A 66 32.41 24.16 24.77
CA SER A 66 31.79 22.85 24.62
C SER A 66 30.58 22.84 23.65
N LEU A 67 29.85 23.95 23.53
CA LEU A 67 28.68 24.04 22.65
C LEU A 67 29.10 24.31 21.19
N ARG A 68 30.22 25.01 20.97
CA ARG A 68 30.82 25.17 19.63
C ARG A 68 31.31 23.85 19.06
N VAL A 69 31.91 23.00 19.90
CA VAL A 69 32.33 21.64 19.53
C VAL A 69 31.11 20.79 19.15
N LYS A 70 30.01 20.86 19.92
CA LYS A 70 28.76 20.12 19.62
C LYS A 70 28.03 20.63 18.38
N VAL A 71 28.01 21.93 18.11
CA VAL A 71 27.44 22.50 16.88
C VAL A 71 28.28 22.12 15.66
N ARG A 72 29.61 22.07 15.80
CA ARG A 72 30.49 21.60 14.73
C ARG A 72 30.28 20.11 14.42
N GLN A 73 30.21 19.26 15.45
CA GLN A 73 29.88 17.83 15.30
C GLN A 73 28.49 17.62 14.68
N ALA A 74 27.49 18.42 15.07
CA ALA A 74 26.17 18.38 14.48
C ALA A 74 26.19 18.84 13.01
N ALA A 75 26.97 19.88 12.67
CA ALA A 75 27.13 20.36 11.31
C ALA A 75 27.89 19.38 10.40
N GLU A 76 28.85 18.62 10.94
CA GLU A 76 29.55 17.53 10.24
C GLU A 76 28.61 16.33 9.93
N ARG A 77 27.52 16.18 10.71
CA ARG A 77 26.48 15.16 10.53
C ARG A 77 25.21 15.69 9.88
N ALA A 78 25.20 16.97 9.49
CA ALA A 78 24.05 17.63 8.91
C ALA A 78 23.99 17.39 7.42
N THR A 79 22.78 17.14 6.92
CA THR A 79 22.52 17.11 5.49
C THR A 79 22.07 18.50 5.03
N SER A 80 22.49 18.87 3.81
CA SER A 80 22.25 20.18 3.21
C SER A 80 20.97 20.15 2.37
N VAL A 81 20.04 21.07 2.59
CA VAL A 81 18.78 21.20 1.84
C VAL A 81 18.61 22.59 1.26
N THR A 82 17.92 22.68 0.14
CA THR A 82 17.53 23.97 -0.46
C THR A 82 16.62 24.74 0.51
N VAL A 83 16.59 26.08 0.39
CA VAL A 83 15.76 26.95 1.23
C VAL A 83 14.99 27.96 0.39
N ASN A 84 13.82 28.33 0.87
CA ASN A 84 13.03 29.45 0.38
C ASN A 84 13.69 30.79 0.75
N SER A 85 13.18 31.86 0.13
CA SER A 85 13.64 33.24 0.36
C SER A 85 13.50 33.70 1.82
N ASP A 86 12.63 33.06 2.61
CA ASP A 86 12.38 33.34 4.03
C ASP A 86 13.23 32.48 5.00
N CYS A 87 14.15 31.68 4.45
CA CYS A 87 15.00 30.70 5.14
C CYS A 87 14.28 29.42 5.62
N SER A 88 13.02 29.20 5.24
CA SER A 88 12.41 27.88 5.43
C SER A 88 13.09 26.86 4.52
N PRO A 89 13.42 25.65 5.01
CA PRO A 89 13.90 24.59 4.14
C PRO A 89 12.79 24.20 3.15
N THR A 90 13.16 24.03 1.90
CA THR A 90 12.32 23.42 0.87
C THR A 90 12.55 21.91 0.95
N GLY A 91 11.67 21.20 1.67
CA GLY A 91 11.87 19.77 1.97
C GLY A 91 12.92 19.51 3.04
N ASN A 92 12.85 18.35 3.70
CA ASN A 92 13.82 17.94 4.72
C ASN A 92 15.00 17.15 4.11
N ALA A 93 16.04 16.94 4.91
CA ALA A 93 17.35 16.54 4.41
C ALA A 93 17.61 15.04 4.29
N THR A 94 16.58 14.20 4.26
CA THR A 94 16.70 12.78 3.88
C THR A 94 15.43 12.25 3.18
N ASN A 95 14.63 13.11 2.54
CA ASN A 95 13.32 12.78 1.93
C ASN A 95 12.22 12.33 2.91
N LEU A 96 11.76 13.21 3.80
CA LEU A 96 10.41 13.08 4.37
C LEU A 96 9.53 14.27 3.92
N GLY A 97 8.76 14.07 2.85
CA GLY A 97 7.64 14.94 2.47
C GLY A 97 7.91 16.06 1.46
N ILE A 98 7.84 15.70 0.18
CA ILE A 98 7.45 16.49 -1.01
C ILE A 98 8.42 17.57 -1.54
N GLN A 99 8.94 17.33 -2.75
CA GLN A 99 9.41 18.37 -3.68
C GLN A 99 8.33 18.60 -4.75
N ILE A 100 7.55 19.68 -4.61
CA ILE A 100 6.70 20.16 -5.70
C ILE A 100 7.62 20.88 -6.68
N GLY A 101 7.70 20.37 -7.92
CA GLY A 101 8.43 21.01 -9.01
C GLY A 101 8.01 22.47 -9.20
N SER A 102 8.89 23.29 -9.75
CA SER A 102 8.80 24.75 -9.80
C SER A 102 7.68 25.34 -10.69
N GLN A 103 6.55 24.64 -10.87
CA GLN A 103 5.45 25.04 -11.75
C GLN A 103 4.07 25.08 -11.07
N SER A 104 3.89 24.67 -9.81
CA SER A 104 2.53 24.63 -9.22
C SER A 104 2.44 25.33 -7.87
N GLU A 105 1.45 26.23 -7.76
CA GLU A 105 1.03 26.89 -6.53
C GLU A 105 0.79 25.85 -5.42
N GLY A 106 1.39 26.12 -4.26
CA GLY A 106 1.62 25.13 -3.21
C GLY A 106 0.36 24.58 -2.55
N ILE A 107 0.37 23.27 -2.31
CA ILE A 107 -0.58 22.58 -1.44
C ILE A 107 -0.36 23.11 -0.01
N VAL A 108 -1.31 23.89 0.49
CA VAL A 108 -1.31 24.36 1.88
C VAL A 108 -2.07 23.34 2.72
N LEU A 109 -1.35 22.43 3.38
CA LEU A 109 -1.93 21.59 4.42
C LEU A 109 -2.32 22.50 5.60
N ARG A 110 -3.62 22.58 5.90
CA ARG A 110 -4.13 23.35 7.04
C ARG A 110 -3.69 22.64 8.32
N ALA A 111 -2.88 23.33 9.14
CA ALA A 111 -2.50 22.86 10.46
C ALA A 111 -3.76 22.53 11.29
N GLY A 112 -3.98 21.25 11.51
CA GLY A 112 -5.17 20.70 12.15
C GLY A 112 -5.14 19.19 12.39
N SER A 113 -4.26 18.42 11.73
CA SER A 113 -4.04 17.02 12.09
C SER A 113 -3.22 16.92 13.38
N ILE A 114 -3.90 16.42 14.41
CA ILE A 114 -3.32 15.87 15.64
C ILE A 114 -2.84 14.47 15.24
N GLY A 115 -1.57 14.14 15.48
CA GLY A 115 -1.02 12.83 15.11
C GLY A 115 0.42 12.96 14.59
N ASP A 116 1.37 12.49 15.40
CA ASP A 116 2.80 12.27 15.12
C ASP A 116 3.17 11.25 16.21
N VAL A 117 2.59 10.05 16.08
CA VAL A 117 2.50 9.00 17.12
C VAL A 117 3.90 8.61 17.59
N ASP A 118 4.83 8.48 16.67
CA ASP A 118 6.21 8.12 16.93
C ASP A 118 7.13 9.33 17.28
N ALA A 119 6.61 10.54 17.07
CA ALA A 119 7.27 11.82 17.33
C ALA A 119 8.53 12.08 16.50
N ASP A 120 8.62 11.54 15.28
CA ASP A 120 9.70 11.81 14.34
C ASP A 120 9.59 13.20 13.67
N GLY A 121 8.39 13.79 13.71
CA GLY A 121 8.05 15.09 13.16
C GLY A 121 7.34 15.05 11.80
N MET A 122 6.93 13.88 11.33
CA MET A 122 5.96 13.67 10.25
C MET A 122 4.54 13.60 10.85
N PRO A 123 3.55 14.31 10.29
CA PRO A 123 2.17 14.05 10.68
C PRO A 123 1.79 12.63 10.27
N ASP A 124 1.05 11.89 11.10
CA ASP A 124 0.63 10.50 10.82
C ASP A 124 0.00 10.36 9.42
N SER A 125 -0.78 11.36 8.97
CA SER A 125 -1.39 11.38 7.63
C SER A 125 -0.40 11.39 6.46
N LEU A 126 0.88 11.61 6.73
CA LEU A 126 1.99 11.60 5.78
C LEU A 126 3.09 10.62 6.20
N ASP A 127 2.97 9.97 7.35
CA ASP A 127 4.02 9.12 7.94
C ASP A 127 3.82 7.64 7.58
N SER A 128 4.83 7.03 6.97
CA SER A 128 4.75 5.64 6.48
C SER A 128 5.32 4.63 7.48
N ASP A 129 5.85 5.13 8.60
CA ASP A 129 6.39 4.37 9.73
C ASP A 129 5.69 4.91 10.98
N VAL A 130 4.36 4.73 11.04
CA VAL A 130 3.50 5.44 12.03
C VAL A 130 3.84 5.01 13.46
N ASP A 131 4.32 3.78 13.64
CA ASP A 131 4.73 3.27 14.95
C ASP A 131 6.22 3.54 15.28
N GLY A 132 7.01 3.98 14.30
CA GLY A 132 8.40 4.40 14.43
C GLY A 132 9.39 3.26 14.68
N ASP A 133 9.02 2.02 14.37
CA ASP A 133 9.89 0.86 14.48
C ASP A 133 10.95 0.80 13.36
N SER A 134 10.85 1.69 12.35
CA SER A 134 11.71 1.79 11.18
C SER A 134 11.53 0.66 10.16
N VAL A 135 10.41 -0.04 10.20
CA VAL A 135 10.00 -1.10 9.29
C VAL A 135 8.67 -0.71 8.66
N ILE A 136 8.69 -0.28 7.39
CA ILE A 136 7.45 0.00 6.68
C ILE A 136 6.71 -1.31 6.41
N ASN A 137 5.55 -1.48 7.04
CA ASN A 137 4.77 -2.70 7.03
C ASN A 137 3.25 -2.42 6.94
N ASN A 138 2.45 -3.47 7.08
CA ASN A 138 0.99 -3.38 7.00
C ASN A 138 0.32 -2.82 8.28
N TYR A 139 1.07 -2.61 9.37
CA TYR A 139 0.63 -1.97 10.61
C TYR A 139 0.70 -0.44 10.54
N ASP A 140 1.52 0.12 9.63
CA ASP A 140 1.67 1.57 9.42
C ASP A 140 0.49 2.25 8.71
N GLY A 141 -0.56 1.48 8.39
CA GLY A 141 -1.77 1.95 7.71
C GLY A 141 -2.90 2.40 8.65
N ASP A 142 -2.69 2.44 9.97
CA ASP A 142 -3.74 2.69 10.97
C ASP A 142 -4.32 4.13 10.94
N PHE A 143 -3.72 5.03 10.16
CA PHE A 143 -4.22 6.39 10.01
C PHE A 143 -5.35 6.48 8.96
N GLU A 144 -6.53 6.93 9.39
CA GLU A 144 -7.69 7.23 8.54
C GLU A 144 -7.43 8.39 7.56
N ALA A 145 -6.64 8.14 6.51
CA ALA A 145 -6.43 9.12 5.45
C ALA A 145 -7.74 9.41 4.69
N GLY A 146 -8.68 8.47 4.60
CA GLY A 146 -9.87 8.54 3.75
C GLY A 146 -10.91 9.58 4.16
N ASN A 147 -10.88 10.02 5.42
CA ASN A 147 -11.83 10.98 5.96
C ASN A 147 -11.24 12.39 6.11
N LEU A 148 -9.97 12.60 5.74
CA LEU A 148 -9.38 13.93 5.74
C LEU A 148 -9.81 14.73 4.49
N PRO A 149 -10.24 16.00 4.65
CA PRO A 149 -10.49 16.86 3.51
C PRO A 149 -9.20 17.04 2.69
N GLY A 150 -9.22 16.62 1.41
CA GLY A 150 -8.09 16.80 0.49
C GLY A 150 -7.22 15.55 0.28
N THR A 151 -7.70 14.37 0.65
CA THR A 151 -7.08 13.07 0.34
C THR A 151 -8.03 12.22 -0.50
N PHE A 152 -7.52 11.11 -1.01
CA PHE A 152 -8.26 10.06 -1.71
C PHE A 152 -7.63 8.71 -1.32
N TYR A 153 -8.28 7.56 -1.54
CA TYR A 153 -7.63 6.28 -1.28
C TYR A 153 -6.81 5.78 -2.48
N VAL A 154 -5.66 5.16 -2.18
CA VAL A 154 -4.87 4.35 -3.11
C VAL A 154 -4.39 3.13 -2.35
N PHE A 155 -4.46 1.95 -2.97
CA PHE A 155 -3.95 0.72 -2.38
C PHE A 155 -3.46 -0.25 -3.46
N SER A 156 -2.48 -1.06 -3.10
CA SER A 156 -1.93 -2.13 -3.91
C SER A 156 -2.77 -3.41 -3.80
N ASN A 157 -2.91 -4.10 -4.92
CA ASN A 157 -3.56 -5.39 -5.03
C ASN A 157 -2.60 -6.35 -5.73
N LEU A 158 -2.11 -7.35 -5.00
CA LEU A 158 -1.32 -8.45 -5.52
C LEU A 158 -2.20 -9.70 -5.56
N LYS A 159 -3.01 -9.84 -6.61
CA LYS A 159 -3.92 -11.00 -6.78
C LYS A 159 -3.43 -11.88 -7.92
N THR A 160 -3.23 -13.16 -7.64
CA THR A 160 -2.77 -14.13 -8.65
C THR A 160 -3.49 -15.48 -8.54
N GLY A 161 -3.33 -16.35 -9.53
CA GLY A 161 -3.79 -17.75 -9.45
C GLY A 161 -2.86 -18.57 -8.57
N ILE A 162 -3.37 -19.63 -7.93
CA ILE A 162 -2.59 -20.50 -7.06
C ILE A 162 -1.33 -21.10 -7.72
N GLU A 163 -1.32 -21.24 -9.05
CA GLU A 163 -0.15 -21.69 -9.80
C GLU A 163 1.04 -20.73 -9.77
N ASN A 164 0.80 -19.45 -9.49
CA ASN A 164 1.78 -18.37 -9.47
C ASN A 164 2.09 -17.89 -8.05
N THR A 165 1.78 -18.70 -7.03
CA THR A 165 2.11 -18.42 -5.64
C THR A 165 3.61 -18.18 -5.48
N LEU A 166 3.97 -17.11 -4.78
CA LEU A 166 5.35 -16.73 -4.47
C LEU A 166 5.51 -16.59 -2.95
N ASN A 167 6.09 -17.61 -2.32
CA ASN A 167 6.21 -17.71 -0.86
C ASN A 167 7.32 -18.69 -0.48
N SER A 168 8.30 -18.26 0.30
CA SER A 168 9.50 -19.03 0.68
C SER A 168 9.22 -20.24 1.55
N ASN A 169 8.07 -20.30 2.23
CA ASN A 169 7.67 -21.49 2.99
C ASN A 169 7.25 -22.64 2.07
N VAL A 170 7.06 -22.39 0.76
CA VAL A 170 6.70 -23.41 -0.23
C VAL A 170 7.61 -23.37 -1.46
N GLY A 171 8.47 -24.38 -1.59
CA GLY A 171 9.35 -24.53 -2.76
C GLY A 171 10.71 -23.87 -2.56
N ASP A 172 11.27 -23.31 -3.63
CA ASP A 172 12.55 -22.60 -3.60
C ASP A 172 12.34 -21.16 -3.08
N GLU A 173 13.38 -20.61 -2.45
CA GLU A 173 13.37 -19.23 -1.95
C GLU A 173 13.16 -18.24 -3.13
N PRO A 174 12.15 -17.36 -3.06
CA PRO A 174 11.87 -16.39 -4.13
C PRO A 174 13.09 -15.52 -4.44
N THR A 175 13.38 -15.35 -5.73
CA THR A 175 14.39 -14.40 -6.18
C THR A 175 13.80 -13.02 -6.45
N GLN A 176 14.65 -12.01 -6.52
CA GLN A 176 14.28 -10.66 -6.97
C GLN A 176 13.55 -10.67 -8.32
N ASP A 177 14.05 -11.46 -9.28
CA ASP A 177 13.45 -11.59 -10.62
C ASP A 177 12.05 -12.20 -10.55
N ASP A 178 11.80 -13.13 -9.62
CA ASP A 178 10.47 -13.72 -9.41
C ASP A 178 9.49 -12.69 -8.85
N ILE A 179 9.93 -11.90 -7.86
CA ILE A 179 9.15 -10.80 -7.28
C ILE A 179 8.80 -9.76 -8.36
N ASP A 180 9.80 -9.32 -9.12
CA ASP A 180 9.62 -8.32 -10.16
C ASP A 180 8.71 -8.83 -11.28
N THR A 181 8.84 -10.10 -11.67
CA THR A 181 7.95 -10.73 -12.65
C THR A 181 6.50 -10.78 -12.15
N LEU A 182 6.30 -11.15 -10.88
CA LEU A 182 4.97 -11.20 -10.26
C LEU A 182 4.36 -9.80 -10.21
N LEU A 183 5.09 -8.78 -9.75
CA LEU A 183 4.62 -7.40 -9.69
C LEU A 183 4.26 -6.87 -11.08
N GLN A 184 5.14 -7.01 -12.06
CA GLN A 184 4.90 -6.52 -13.41
C GLN A 184 3.68 -7.18 -14.08
N SER A 185 3.43 -8.46 -13.77
CA SER A 185 2.36 -9.23 -14.40
C SER A 185 1.01 -9.10 -13.69
N THR A 186 0.98 -8.94 -12.36
CA THR A 186 -0.25 -9.07 -11.57
C THR A 186 -0.60 -7.87 -10.70
N SER A 187 0.37 -7.05 -10.28
CA SER A 187 0.09 -5.94 -9.37
C SER A 187 -0.84 -4.89 -10.00
N LYS A 188 -1.79 -4.41 -9.21
CA LYS A 188 -2.68 -3.29 -9.57
C LYS A 188 -2.73 -2.29 -8.43
N LEU A 189 -2.83 -1.01 -8.76
CA LEU A 189 -3.16 0.07 -7.84
C LEU A 189 -4.61 0.46 -8.08
N ALA A 190 -5.43 0.30 -7.04
CA ALA A 190 -6.80 0.74 -7.03
C ALA A 190 -6.87 2.12 -6.37
N MET A 191 -7.49 3.08 -7.04
CA MET A 191 -7.53 4.47 -6.62
C MET A 191 -8.95 5.03 -6.67
N GLU A 192 -9.32 5.78 -5.63
CA GLU A 192 -10.56 6.54 -5.66
C GLU A 192 -10.52 7.59 -6.77
N ILE A 193 -11.67 7.82 -7.41
CA ILE A 193 -11.85 8.95 -8.32
C ILE A 193 -12.59 10.06 -7.60
N LYS A 194 -11.90 11.16 -7.30
CA LYS A 194 -12.55 12.40 -6.88
C LYS A 194 -13.07 13.15 -8.11
N GLY A 195 -14.22 13.81 -7.94
CA GLY A 195 -14.98 14.42 -9.03
C GLY A 195 -16.00 13.41 -9.57
N ASN A 196 -17.29 13.68 -9.35
CA ASN A 196 -18.31 12.63 -9.32
C ASN A 196 -18.88 12.26 -10.70
N GLY A 197 -18.16 12.46 -11.81
CA GLY A 197 -18.61 12.10 -13.16
C GLY A 197 -19.88 12.81 -13.70
N ASP A 198 -20.64 13.52 -12.86
CA ASP A 198 -21.98 14.02 -13.21
C ASP A 198 -22.00 15.46 -13.75
N ASN A 199 -20.89 16.20 -13.73
CA ASN A 199 -20.86 17.63 -14.11
C ASN A 199 -19.77 18.01 -15.13
N GLY A 200 -19.16 17.05 -15.83
CA GLY A 200 -18.05 17.32 -16.75
C GLY A 200 -16.74 17.67 -16.03
N ASP A 201 -16.60 17.21 -14.77
CA ASP A 201 -15.32 17.27 -14.05
C ASP A 201 -14.36 16.25 -14.69
N VAL A 202 -13.10 16.66 -14.89
CA VAL A 202 -12.01 15.79 -15.34
C VAL A 202 -11.10 15.53 -14.15
N SER A 203 -10.76 14.27 -13.94
CA SER A 203 -9.86 13.83 -12.86
C SER A 203 -8.58 13.32 -13.49
N GLU A 204 -7.45 13.90 -13.13
CA GLU A 204 -6.13 13.58 -13.68
C GLU A 204 -5.18 13.14 -12.58
N LEU A 205 -4.35 12.14 -12.88
CA LEU A 205 -3.35 11.64 -11.96
C LEU A 205 -1.98 12.24 -12.25
N PHE A 206 -1.40 12.88 -11.24
CA PHE A 206 -0.01 13.32 -11.23
C PHE A 206 0.81 12.48 -10.24
N CYS A 207 1.75 11.70 -10.76
CA CYS A 207 2.63 10.83 -9.97
C CYS A 207 4.08 11.33 -9.87
N GLY A 208 4.33 12.61 -10.19
CA GLY A 208 5.69 13.16 -10.18
C GLY A 208 6.61 12.50 -11.21
N ASN A 209 7.60 11.75 -10.74
CA ASN A 209 8.61 11.09 -11.59
C ASN A 209 8.45 9.56 -11.63
N LEU A 210 7.33 9.03 -11.13
CA LEU A 210 7.10 7.59 -11.14
C LEU A 210 6.94 7.11 -12.59
N THR A 211 7.85 6.24 -13.03
CA THR A 211 7.93 5.77 -14.41
C THR A 211 6.62 5.16 -14.87
N TYR A 212 5.95 4.40 -14.01
CA TYR A 212 4.69 3.73 -14.30
C TYR A 212 3.45 4.64 -14.40
N CYS A 213 3.62 5.95 -14.23
CA CYS A 213 2.55 6.94 -14.33
C CYS A 213 3.03 8.17 -15.12
N SER A 214 4.02 7.98 -15.99
CA SER A 214 4.59 9.01 -16.86
C SER A 214 4.38 8.62 -18.32
N ALA A 215 4.24 9.59 -19.22
CA ALA A 215 4.07 9.32 -20.65
C ALA A 215 5.22 8.47 -21.21
N GLY A 216 4.89 7.36 -21.90
CA GLY A 216 5.86 6.38 -22.39
C GLY A 216 6.44 5.45 -21.32
N GLY A 217 5.86 5.47 -20.12
CA GLY A 217 6.18 4.60 -18.99
C GLY A 217 5.66 3.18 -19.11
N THR A 218 5.73 2.44 -18.00
CA THR A 218 5.32 1.04 -17.90
C THR A 218 3.85 0.83 -17.54
N GLY A 219 3.16 1.91 -17.12
CA GLY A 219 1.78 1.87 -16.63
C GLY A 219 0.76 1.54 -17.70
N THR A 220 -0.22 0.71 -17.35
CA THR A 220 -1.33 0.35 -18.23
C THR A 220 -2.67 0.30 -17.50
N LEU A 221 -3.77 0.47 -18.24
CA LEU A 221 -5.15 0.36 -17.75
C LEU A 221 -5.76 -0.99 -18.13
N GLY A 222 -6.54 -1.55 -17.21
CA GLY A 222 -7.37 -2.74 -17.44
C GLY A 222 -6.57 -3.98 -17.85
N GLU A 223 -7.29 -4.98 -18.40
CA GLU A 223 -6.66 -6.21 -18.92
C GLU A 223 -6.12 -6.04 -20.34
N GLU A 224 -6.67 -5.10 -21.11
CA GLU A 224 -6.27 -4.79 -22.49
C GLU A 224 -4.90 -4.07 -22.57
N ALA A 225 -4.30 -3.76 -21.42
CA ALA A 225 -2.98 -3.17 -21.28
C ALA A 225 -2.81 -1.83 -22.05
N THR A 226 -3.85 -0.99 -22.06
CA THR A 226 -3.77 0.34 -22.68
C THR A 226 -2.79 1.22 -21.91
N ALA A 227 -1.80 1.81 -22.57
CA ALA A 227 -0.80 2.64 -21.91
C ALA A 227 -1.42 3.83 -21.14
N PHE A 228 -0.86 4.13 -19.97
CA PHE A 228 -1.27 5.24 -19.10
C PHE A 228 -0.04 6.10 -18.71
N PRO A 229 -0.10 7.45 -18.82
CA PRO A 229 -1.19 8.29 -19.35
C PRO A 229 -1.37 8.16 -20.87
N GLY A 230 -0.60 7.29 -21.53
CA GLY A 230 -0.69 7.06 -22.97
C GLY A 230 0.10 8.09 -23.78
N THR A 231 -0.35 8.37 -25.00
CA THR A 231 0.27 9.37 -25.88
C THR A 231 -0.44 10.71 -25.76
N PRO A 232 0.27 11.85 -25.84
CA PRO A 232 -0.36 13.17 -25.81
C PRO A 232 -1.44 13.34 -26.88
N GLY A 233 -2.64 13.75 -26.47
CA GLY A 233 -3.85 13.87 -27.29
C GLY A 233 -4.58 12.54 -27.53
N GLY A 234 -4.19 11.50 -26.80
CA GLY A 234 -4.81 10.17 -26.79
C GLY A 234 -5.93 10.07 -25.77
N GLU A 235 -6.54 8.88 -25.67
CA GLU A 235 -7.72 8.63 -24.82
C GLU A 235 -7.47 8.83 -23.32
N ASN A 236 -6.22 8.70 -22.86
CA ASN A 236 -5.85 8.81 -21.45
C ASN A 236 -5.06 10.10 -21.12
N ASP A 237 -4.93 11.02 -22.08
CA ASP A 237 -4.23 12.32 -21.99
C ASP A 237 -4.76 13.21 -23.13
N THR A 238 -6.04 13.57 -23.08
CA THR A 238 -6.74 14.23 -24.20
C THR A 238 -6.23 15.65 -24.41
N ASP A 239 -5.86 16.33 -23.32
CA ASP A 239 -5.41 17.71 -23.35
C ASP A 239 -3.89 17.87 -23.59
N SER A 240 -3.15 16.75 -23.63
CA SER A 240 -1.72 16.68 -23.94
C SER A 240 -0.82 17.34 -22.90
N ASP A 241 -1.26 17.43 -21.65
CA ASP A 241 -0.48 18.01 -20.56
C ASP A 241 0.47 16.99 -19.90
N GLY A 242 0.32 15.71 -20.24
CA GLY A 242 1.13 14.60 -19.75
C GLY A 242 0.66 14.01 -18.43
N LEU A 243 -0.48 14.47 -17.91
CA LEU A 243 -1.20 13.85 -16.81
C LEU A 243 -2.17 12.80 -17.35
N GLY A 244 -2.43 11.79 -16.53
CA GLY A 244 -3.29 10.69 -16.96
C GLY A 244 -4.74 10.91 -16.54
N GLU A 245 -5.64 10.97 -17.50
CA GLU A 245 -7.08 11.05 -17.25
C GLU A 245 -7.59 9.77 -16.58
N MET A 246 -8.18 9.92 -15.40
CA MET A 246 -8.75 8.85 -14.60
C MET A 246 -10.24 8.72 -14.89
N SER A 247 -10.64 7.54 -15.38
CA SER A 247 -12.04 7.19 -15.62
C SER A 247 -12.45 5.99 -14.76
N PRO A 248 -13.67 5.98 -14.20
CA PRO A 248 -14.15 4.89 -13.36
C PRO A 248 -14.26 3.60 -14.17
N GLN A 249 -13.74 2.51 -13.62
CA GLN A 249 -13.81 1.19 -14.24
C GLN A 249 -14.86 0.32 -13.50
N PRO A 250 -15.88 -0.21 -14.21
CA PRO A 250 -16.80 -1.18 -13.64
C PRO A 250 -16.05 -2.46 -13.20
N PRO A 251 -16.52 -3.18 -12.16
CA PRO A 251 -17.70 -2.90 -11.35
C PRO A 251 -17.44 -2.07 -10.07
N ALA A 252 -16.18 -1.81 -9.73
CA ALA A 252 -15.80 -1.15 -8.49
C ALA A 252 -15.95 0.38 -8.53
N ASN A 253 -16.07 0.97 -9.73
CA ASN A 253 -16.11 2.41 -9.97
C ASN A 253 -14.88 3.14 -9.40
N ASP A 254 -13.78 2.42 -9.22
CA ASP A 254 -12.46 2.96 -8.92
C ASP A 254 -11.62 3.01 -10.20
N PHE A 255 -10.46 3.64 -10.10
CA PHE A 255 -9.45 3.64 -11.16
C PHE A 255 -8.42 2.55 -10.89
N GLN A 256 -8.18 1.68 -11.86
CA GLN A 256 -7.23 0.57 -11.77
C GLN A 256 -6.03 0.84 -12.68
N LEU A 257 -4.88 1.11 -12.07
CA LEU A 257 -3.60 1.23 -12.75
C LEU A 257 -2.78 -0.04 -12.54
N LYS A 258 -2.36 -0.70 -13.62
CA LYS A 258 -1.34 -1.75 -13.57
C LYS A 258 0.03 -1.10 -13.77
N PRO A 259 0.90 -1.02 -12.75
CA PRO A 259 2.14 -0.25 -12.85
C PRO A 259 3.14 -0.83 -13.86
N GLY A 260 3.18 -2.16 -14.02
CA GLY A 260 4.21 -2.80 -14.84
C GLY A 260 5.64 -2.52 -14.33
N ALA A 261 5.77 -2.22 -13.05
CA ALA A 261 6.98 -1.77 -12.39
C ALA A 261 7.65 -2.92 -11.61
N THR A 262 8.96 -2.85 -11.43
CA THR A 262 9.71 -3.74 -10.51
C THR A 262 9.49 -3.32 -9.05
N SER A 263 9.95 -4.13 -8.10
CA SER A 263 9.95 -3.81 -6.66
C SER A 263 10.91 -2.67 -6.28
N ASP A 264 11.87 -2.33 -7.15
CA ASP A 264 12.69 -1.12 -7.03
C ASP A 264 11.94 0.15 -7.49
N GLU A 265 10.93 0.00 -8.33
CA GLU A 265 10.19 1.10 -8.95
C GLU A 265 8.84 1.38 -8.27
N LEU A 266 8.17 0.34 -7.76
CA LEU A 266 6.91 0.43 -7.03
C LEU A 266 7.16 0.19 -5.54
N GLN A 267 7.06 1.26 -4.74
CA GLN A 267 7.44 1.22 -3.33
C GLN A 267 6.40 1.87 -2.44
N ALA A 268 6.37 1.44 -1.17
CA ALA A 268 5.70 2.19 -0.13
C ALA A 268 6.26 3.62 -0.06
N GLY A 269 5.37 4.60 0.11
CA GLY A 269 5.68 6.03 0.07
C GLY A 269 5.54 6.67 -1.31
N ASP A 270 5.35 5.89 -2.37
CA ASP A 270 5.02 6.41 -3.70
C ASP A 270 3.82 7.36 -3.61
N SER A 271 3.97 8.55 -4.19
CA SER A 271 3.07 9.68 -3.93
C SER A 271 2.28 10.08 -5.17
N PHE A 272 1.01 10.36 -4.96
CA PHE A 272 0.01 10.62 -5.98
C PHE A 272 -0.73 11.91 -5.68
N VAL A 273 -1.01 12.70 -6.71
CA VAL A 273 -1.90 13.84 -6.63
C VAL A 273 -2.98 13.67 -7.68
N GLN A 274 -4.23 13.56 -7.25
CA GLN A 274 -5.36 13.66 -8.15
C GLN A 274 -5.75 15.12 -8.31
N ILE A 275 -5.83 15.59 -9.55
CA ILE A 275 -6.18 16.94 -9.94
C ILE A 275 -7.58 16.87 -10.55
N VAL A 276 -8.55 17.54 -9.92
CA VAL A 276 -9.94 17.54 -10.37
C VAL A 276 -10.28 18.93 -10.89
N SER A 277 -10.49 19.02 -12.20
CA SER A 277 -10.84 20.25 -12.90
C SER A 277 -12.34 20.28 -13.18
N GLY A 278 -13.06 21.19 -12.53
CA GLY A 278 -14.51 21.34 -12.70
C GLY A 278 -14.90 22.30 -13.83
N GLY A 279 -16.13 22.17 -14.35
CA GLY A 279 -16.64 22.96 -15.49
C GLY A 279 -16.68 24.49 -15.29
N GLY A 280 -16.47 24.97 -14.06
CA GLY A 280 -16.31 26.40 -13.73
C GLY A 280 -14.87 26.94 -13.80
N GLY A 281 -13.88 26.10 -14.13
CA GLY A 281 -12.45 26.42 -14.11
C GLY A 281 -11.81 26.36 -12.72
N GLU A 282 -12.51 25.82 -11.72
CA GLU A 282 -11.93 25.51 -10.41
C GLU A 282 -11.17 24.19 -10.47
N THR A 283 -9.99 24.15 -9.87
CA THR A 283 -9.17 22.94 -9.77
C THR A 283 -8.96 22.58 -8.30
N LEU A 284 -9.35 21.37 -7.93
CA LEU A 284 -9.08 20.77 -6.62
C LEU A 284 -7.91 19.79 -6.74
N LYS A 285 -7.16 19.64 -5.65
CA LYS A 285 -6.04 18.70 -5.59
C LYS A 285 -6.19 17.82 -4.36
N PHE A 286 -6.08 16.51 -4.56
CA PHE A 286 -6.13 15.51 -3.52
C PHE A 286 -4.80 14.78 -3.51
N PHE A 287 -4.16 14.69 -2.35
CA PHE A 287 -2.87 14.03 -2.21
C PHE A 287 -3.06 12.69 -1.51
N GLN A 288 -2.33 11.67 -1.96
CA GLN A 288 -2.21 10.41 -1.24
C GLN A 288 -0.87 9.74 -1.50
N LYS A 289 -0.44 8.87 -0.59
CA LYS A 289 0.71 7.99 -0.77
C LYS A 289 0.29 6.51 -0.70
N LEU A 290 1.05 5.65 -1.35
CA LEU A 290 0.94 4.20 -1.20
C LEU A 290 1.52 3.81 0.16
N ASN A 291 0.73 3.14 0.99
CA ASN A 291 1.17 2.78 2.34
C ASN A 291 2.05 1.55 2.31
N PHE A 292 1.61 0.49 1.63
CA PHE A 292 2.33 -0.76 1.60
C PHE A 292 2.25 -1.43 0.22
N VAL A 293 3.22 -2.29 -0.08
CA VAL A 293 3.24 -3.12 -1.30
C VAL A 293 3.57 -4.54 -0.89
N PHE A 294 2.64 -5.47 -1.11
CA PHE A 294 2.94 -6.89 -0.96
C PHE A 294 3.88 -7.33 -2.07
N LEU A 295 4.93 -8.05 -1.69
CA LEU A 295 5.95 -8.59 -2.62
C LEU A 295 5.87 -10.11 -2.76
N GLY A 296 5.20 -10.79 -1.84
CA GLY A 296 4.87 -12.21 -1.88
C GLY A 296 3.37 -12.44 -1.67
N THR A 297 2.91 -13.62 -2.05
CA THR A 297 1.51 -14.03 -1.91
C THR A 297 1.34 -14.97 -0.71
N PRO A 298 0.12 -15.09 -0.15
CA PRO A 298 -0.16 -16.25 0.70
C PRO A 298 0.01 -17.56 -0.08
N ALA A 299 0.15 -18.68 0.62
CA ALA A 299 0.26 -20.00 0.03
C ALA A 299 -0.62 -21.01 0.77
N ILE A 300 -1.57 -21.62 0.07
CA ILE A 300 -2.42 -22.66 0.68
C ILE A 300 -1.66 -23.98 0.65
N THR A 301 -1.55 -24.66 1.78
CA THR A 301 -0.94 -25.99 1.89
C THR A 301 -1.98 -27.08 1.79
N GLN A 302 -3.17 -26.84 2.36
CA GLN A 302 -4.24 -27.84 2.43
C GLN A 302 -5.61 -27.18 2.40
N ILE A 303 -6.54 -27.81 1.69
CA ILE A 303 -7.98 -27.55 1.82
C ILE A 303 -8.69 -28.88 2.07
N THR A 304 -9.51 -28.91 3.12
CA THR A 304 -10.47 -29.99 3.35
C THR A 304 -11.88 -29.46 3.12
N ILE A 305 -12.58 -30.06 2.16
CA ILE A 305 -13.97 -29.75 1.83
C ILE A 305 -14.86 -30.68 2.64
N HIS A 306 -15.72 -30.08 3.48
CA HIS A 306 -16.76 -30.79 4.23
C HIS A 306 -18.12 -30.49 3.59
N PRO A 307 -18.63 -31.36 2.71
CA PRO A 307 -19.93 -31.19 2.06
C PRO A 307 -21.12 -31.50 2.98
N GLY A 308 -20.89 -31.80 4.26
CA GLY A 308 -21.90 -31.99 5.30
C GLY A 308 -22.33 -33.44 5.53
N LYS A 309 -22.68 -34.21 4.48
CA LYS A 309 -23.08 -35.63 4.60
C LYS A 309 -22.42 -36.59 3.61
N SER A 310 -21.71 -36.09 2.60
CA SER A 310 -20.82 -36.90 1.75
C SER A 310 -19.43 -37.00 2.39
N ASP A 311 -18.61 -37.89 1.84
CA ASP A 311 -17.22 -38.05 2.27
C ASP A 311 -16.47 -36.72 2.12
N GLU A 312 -15.71 -36.36 3.15
CA GLU A 312 -14.80 -35.22 3.08
C GLU A 312 -13.71 -35.49 2.04
N SER A 313 -13.27 -34.42 1.37
CA SER A 313 -12.16 -34.51 0.42
C SER A 313 -11.08 -33.51 0.82
N THR A 314 -9.83 -33.98 0.85
CA THR A 314 -8.68 -33.16 1.18
C THR A 314 -7.78 -33.04 -0.04
N THR A 315 -7.46 -31.80 -0.41
CA THR A 315 -6.44 -31.48 -1.41
C THR A 315 -5.23 -30.90 -0.69
N GLN A 316 -4.06 -31.50 -0.94
CA GLN A 316 -2.76 -31.01 -0.49
C GLN A 316 -2.06 -30.35 -1.67
N PHE A 317 -1.41 -29.23 -1.44
CA PHE A 317 -0.67 -28.50 -2.47
C PHE A 317 0.83 -28.62 -2.25
N SER A 318 1.56 -28.69 -3.35
CA SER A 318 3.02 -28.68 -3.35
C SER A 318 3.47 -27.77 -4.49
N TYR A 319 4.28 -26.78 -4.15
CA TYR A 319 4.70 -25.73 -5.07
C TYR A 319 6.11 -26.02 -5.62
N PRO A 320 6.45 -25.51 -6.82
CA PRO A 320 5.56 -24.78 -7.74
C PRO A 320 4.48 -25.68 -8.34
N LEU A 321 3.28 -25.13 -8.51
CA LEU A 321 2.16 -25.84 -9.12
C LEU A 321 2.27 -25.76 -10.64
N ALA A 322 2.12 -26.89 -11.32
CA ALA A 322 2.09 -26.92 -12.77
C ALA A 322 0.82 -26.23 -13.30
N ASN A 323 0.92 -25.58 -14.46
CA ASN A 323 -0.26 -25.07 -15.16
C ASN A 323 -1.28 -26.21 -15.41
N GLY A 324 -2.53 -26.01 -15.01
CA GLY A 324 -3.58 -27.04 -15.05
C GLY A 324 -3.56 -28.02 -13.87
N ALA A 325 -2.80 -27.76 -12.80
CA ALA A 325 -2.93 -28.50 -11.54
C ALA A 325 -4.31 -28.26 -10.90
N ALA A 326 -4.71 -29.16 -9.99
CA ALA A 326 -5.98 -29.03 -9.28
C ALA A 326 -6.05 -27.70 -8.52
N GLY A 327 -7.16 -26.99 -8.64
CA GLY A 327 -7.39 -25.67 -8.04
C GLY A 327 -7.06 -24.50 -8.96
N THR A 328 -6.40 -24.73 -10.10
CA THR A 328 -6.19 -23.68 -11.11
C THR A 328 -7.47 -23.42 -11.90
N ASN A 329 -7.60 -22.26 -12.54
CA ASN A 329 -8.77 -21.90 -13.38
C ASN A 329 -8.99 -22.88 -14.55
N GLY A 330 -7.93 -23.57 -14.99
CA GLY A 330 -8.00 -24.61 -16.02
C GLY A 330 -8.43 -25.99 -15.50
N ASN A 331 -8.34 -26.22 -14.19
CA ASN A 331 -8.59 -27.52 -13.57
C ASN A 331 -9.04 -27.36 -12.10
N CYS A 332 -10.32 -27.04 -11.92
CA CYS A 332 -10.92 -26.81 -10.61
C CYS A 332 -10.89 -28.06 -9.71
N ILE A 333 -10.83 -27.87 -8.40
CA ILE A 333 -10.98 -28.96 -7.43
C ILE A 333 -12.40 -29.49 -7.50
N LEU A 334 -12.53 -30.78 -7.83
CA LEU A 334 -13.81 -31.47 -7.90
C LEU A 334 -14.18 -32.03 -6.54
N PHE A 335 -15.42 -31.81 -6.11
CA PHE A 335 -15.97 -32.45 -4.92
C PHE A 335 -17.40 -32.91 -5.14
N GLU A 336 -17.78 -33.97 -4.42
CA GLU A 336 -19.10 -34.57 -4.54
C GLU A 336 -20.14 -33.79 -3.72
N PRO A 337 -21.27 -33.38 -4.34
CA PRO A 337 -22.36 -32.73 -3.63
C PRO A 337 -22.93 -33.63 -2.52
N SER A 338 -23.32 -33.02 -1.40
CA SER A 338 -24.21 -33.69 -0.45
C SER A 338 -25.65 -33.57 -0.93
N ALA A 339 -26.42 -34.65 -0.83
CA ALA A 339 -27.82 -34.70 -1.24
C ALA A 339 -28.73 -33.68 -0.53
N ASP A 340 -28.33 -33.17 0.64
CA ASP A 340 -29.12 -32.23 1.44
C ASP A 340 -28.52 -30.82 1.51
N ASP A 341 -27.32 -30.60 0.94
CA ASP A 341 -26.58 -29.32 0.94
C ASP A 341 -26.51 -28.58 2.28
N ALA A 342 -26.75 -29.24 3.41
CA ALA A 342 -27.09 -28.54 4.64
C ALA A 342 -25.94 -27.67 5.18
N SER A 343 -24.69 -28.03 4.89
CA SER A 343 -23.48 -27.31 5.29
C SER A 343 -22.36 -27.58 4.27
N LEU A 344 -21.89 -26.55 3.57
CA LEU A 344 -20.70 -26.63 2.73
C LEU A 344 -19.61 -25.77 3.36
N THR A 345 -18.67 -26.40 4.04
CA THR A 345 -17.59 -25.68 4.75
C THR A 345 -16.23 -26.11 4.26
N PHE A 346 -15.32 -25.15 4.06
CA PHE A 346 -13.96 -25.40 3.63
C PHE A 346 -13.02 -25.09 4.79
N GLU A 347 -12.30 -26.10 5.26
CA GLU A 347 -11.19 -25.91 6.18
C GLU A 347 -9.92 -25.64 5.38
N ILE A 348 -9.28 -24.50 5.64
CA ILE A 348 -8.15 -23.98 4.88
C ILE A 348 -6.95 -23.87 5.81
N THR A 349 -5.80 -24.38 5.35
CA THR A 349 -4.49 -24.15 5.99
C THR A 349 -3.59 -23.42 5.01
N ALA A 350 -3.01 -22.30 5.44
CA ALA A 350 -2.21 -21.44 4.57
C ALA A 350 -1.04 -20.76 5.30
N TYR A 351 -0.02 -20.39 4.54
CA TYR A 351 1.03 -19.46 4.96
C TYR A 351 0.60 -18.01 4.71
N ARG A 352 1.11 -17.12 5.55
CA ARG A 352 1.01 -15.66 5.39
C ARG A 352 1.72 -15.21 4.11
N PRO A 353 1.31 -14.09 3.49
CA PRO A 353 2.17 -13.41 2.54
C PRO A 353 3.48 -12.98 3.21
N GLN A 354 4.50 -12.73 2.39
CA GLN A 354 5.85 -12.45 2.86
C GLN A 354 6.42 -11.18 2.24
N ARG A 355 7.40 -10.59 2.92
CA ARG A 355 8.28 -9.55 2.39
C ARG A 355 9.74 -9.99 2.50
N PRO A 356 10.64 -9.45 1.64
CA PRO A 356 12.06 -9.51 1.91
C PRO A 356 12.37 -8.96 3.29
N GLY A 357 13.25 -9.64 4.02
CA GLY A 357 13.70 -9.17 5.32
C GLY A 357 14.76 -8.08 5.22
N LEU A 358 14.83 -7.27 6.25
CA LEU A 358 15.77 -6.18 6.43
C LEU A 358 17.01 -6.73 7.13
N GLU A 359 17.99 -7.22 6.36
CA GLU A 359 19.22 -7.82 6.89
C GLU A 359 19.95 -6.92 7.90
N ASP A 360 19.93 -5.60 7.67
CA ASP A 360 20.54 -4.59 8.55
C ASP A 360 19.88 -4.52 9.95
N LEU A 361 18.65 -5.03 10.08
CA LEU A 361 17.91 -5.17 11.34
C LEU A 361 18.00 -6.59 11.93
N GLY A 362 18.64 -7.52 11.23
CA GLY A 362 18.85 -8.90 11.67
C GLY A 362 17.70 -9.85 11.36
N GLU A 363 16.79 -9.47 10.45
CA GLU A 363 15.74 -10.35 9.92
C GLU A 363 16.34 -11.41 8.97
N ALA A 364 15.64 -12.55 8.81
CA ALA A 364 15.94 -13.54 7.78
C ALA A 364 15.73 -12.99 6.35
N SER A 365 16.06 -13.76 5.31
CA SER A 365 15.82 -13.33 3.91
C SER A 365 14.36 -12.97 3.62
N PHE A 366 13.43 -13.66 4.29
CA PHE A 366 12.00 -13.43 4.19
C PHE A 366 11.35 -13.40 5.57
N VAL A 367 10.34 -12.55 5.68
CA VAL A 367 9.53 -12.35 6.88
C VAL A 367 8.07 -12.64 6.54
N ASP A 368 7.44 -13.49 7.33
CA ASP A 368 5.99 -13.71 7.31
C ASP A 368 5.29 -12.46 7.85
N ILE A 369 4.43 -11.86 7.03
CA ILE A 369 3.72 -10.62 7.37
C ILE A 369 2.53 -10.98 8.26
N GLY A 370 2.61 -10.59 9.54
CA GLY A 370 1.56 -10.81 10.52
C GLY A 370 0.41 -9.80 10.38
N GLY A 371 -0.51 -9.76 11.34
CA GLY A 371 -1.36 -8.57 11.52
C GLY A 371 -2.48 -8.38 10.51
N SER A 372 -2.62 -9.27 9.54
CA SER A 372 -3.50 -9.07 8.40
C SER A 372 -4.96 -9.38 8.73
N ASP A 373 -5.89 -8.68 8.06
CA ASP A 373 -7.27 -9.14 7.96
C ASP A 373 -7.33 -10.26 6.91
N VAL A 374 -7.70 -11.45 7.37
CA VAL A 374 -7.77 -12.66 6.56
C VAL A 374 -9.22 -12.87 6.14
N SER A 375 -9.46 -13.05 4.84
CA SER A 375 -10.81 -13.25 4.33
C SER A 375 -10.84 -14.11 3.09
N ILE A 376 -12.01 -14.68 2.82
CA ILE A 376 -12.37 -15.32 1.56
C ILE A 376 -13.15 -14.32 0.73
N ASP A 377 -12.62 -13.98 -0.45
CA ASP A 377 -13.24 -13.17 -1.48
C ASP A 377 -13.87 -14.10 -2.53
N ILE A 378 -15.13 -13.85 -2.89
CA ILE A 378 -15.82 -14.53 -3.99
C ILE A 378 -15.94 -13.52 -5.13
N PRO A 379 -14.99 -13.53 -6.09
CA PRO A 379 -14.95 -12.51 -7.14
C PRO A 379 -16.13 -12.59 -8.10
N ASN A 380 -16.68 -13.78 -8.31
CA ASN A 380 -17.73 -14.06 -9.29
C ASN A 380 -18.83 -14.95 -8.69
N GLU A 381 -20.05 -14.82 -9.21
CA GLU A 381 -21.12 -15.78 -8.91
C GLU A 381 -20.75 -17.19 -9.41
N PRO A 382 -21.22 -18.25 -8.73
CA PRO A 382 -21.14 -19.61 -9.26
C PRO A 382 -21.68 -19.68 -10.69
N CYS A 383 -21.01 -20.44 -11.54
CA CYS A 383 -21.33 -20.44 -12.96
C CYS A 383 -21.15 -21.82 -13.62
N SER A 384 -21.89 -22.09 -14.69
CA SER A 384 -21.81 -23.35 -15.45
C SER A 384 -20.82 -23.33 -16.61
N SER A 385 -20.24 -22.17 -16.93
CA SER A 385 -19.33 -21.94 -18.06
C SER A 385 -17.99 -21.36 -17.62
N ASN A 386 -16.89 -21.79 -18.23
CA ASN A 386 -15.56 -21.19 -18.00
C ASN A 386 -15.20 -20.22 -19.14
N PRO A 387 -14.82 -18.96 -18.86
CA PRO A 387 -14.75 -18.28 -17.55
C PRO A 387 -16.12 -17.88 -16.99
N CYS A 388 -16.21 -17.74 -15.66
CA CYS A 388 -17.37 -17.11 -15.03
C CYS A 388 -17.47 -15.65 -15.48
N SER A 389 -18.70 -15.18 -15.66
CA SER A 389 -18.98 -13.78 -15.99
C SER A 389 -18.73 -12.90 -14.75
N VAL A 390 -17.96 -11.81 -14.92
CA VAL A 390 -17.68 -10.79 -13.89
C VAL A 390 -18.84 -9.79 -13.75
N THR A 391 -20.08 -10.25 -13.81
CA THR A 391 -21.28 -9.39 -13.83
C THR A 391 -21.58 -8.70 -12.49
N ARG A 392 -20.81 -9.00 -11.44
CA ARG A 392 -21.02 -8.54 -10.08
C ARG A 392 -19.73 -8.01 -9.46
N THR A 393 -19.87 -7.06 -8.53
CA THR A 393 -18.80 -6.67 -7.62
C THR A 393 -18.38 -7.86 -6.74
N PRO A 394 -17.07 -8.12 -6.59
CA PRO A 394 -16.55 -9.13 -5.66
C PRO A 394 -17.19 -9.04 -4.28
N ASN A 395 -17.47 -10.19 -3.67
CA ASN A 395 -18.07 -10.26 -2.33
C ASN A 395 -17.14 -10.96 -1.35
N VAL A 396 -16.77 -10.24 -0.30
CA VAL A 396 -16.01 -10.79 0.83
C VAL A 396 -16.97 -11.53 1.75
N CYS A 397 -16.64 -12.77 2.12
CA CYS A 397 -17.47 -13.56 3.03
C CYS A 397 -17.57 -12.88 4.41
N PRO A 398 -18.79 -12.72 4.96
CA PRO A 398 -19.00 -12.11 6.28
C PRO A 398 -18.27 -12.89 7.38
N VAL A 399 -17.75 -12.19 8.40
CA VAL A 399 -16.97 -12.86 9.45
C VAL A 399 -17.75 -13.94 10.21
N SER A 400 -19.07 -13.80 10.27
CA SER A 400 -19.98 -14.79 10.89
C SER A 400 -19.98 -16.14 10.18
N THR A 401 -19.39 -16.23 8.99
CA THR A 401 -19.23 -17.48 8.22
C THR A 401 -17.95 -18.23 8.57
N TYR A 402 -17.03 -17.64 9.34
CA TYR A 402 -15.80 -18.30 9.74
C TYR A 402 -15.91 -18.94 11.12
N THR A 403 -15.18 -20.03 11.28
CA THR A 403 -14.76 -20.56 12.57
C THR A 403 -13.25 -20.75 12.55
N GLU A 404 -12.57 -20.28 13.59
CA GLU A 404 -11.12 -20.42 13.71
C GLU A 404 -10.78 -21.29 14.93
N SER A 405 -9.61 -21.92 14.86
CA SER A 405 -9.02 -22.67 15.98
C SER A 405 -7.51 -22.45 16.05
N ASP A 406 -7.03 -21.38 15.43
CA ASP A 406 -5.60 -21.09 15.30
C ASP A 406 -5.20 -20.11 16.40
N ASP A 407 -4.08 -20.37 17.08
CA ASP A 407 -3.65 -19.52 18.20
C ASP A 407 -3.37 -18.06 17.77
N ASN A 408 -3.14 -17.82 16.48
CA ASN A 408 -2.91 -16.49 15.92
C ASN A 408 -4.14 -15.91 15.22
N LEU A 409 -5.25 -16.62 15.06
CA LEU A 409 -6.46 -16.03 14.48
C LEU A 409 -7.43 -15.62 15.57
N SER A 410 -8.11 -14.51 15.34
CA SER A 410 -9.20 -14.08 16.21
C SER A 410 -10.26 -13.31 15.43
N ILE A 411 -11.52 -13.54 15.78
CA ILE A 411 -12.63 -12.74 15.25
C ILE A 411 -12.78 -11.49 16.11
N VAL A 412 -12.51 -10.32 15.51
CA VAL A 412 -12.59 -9.02 16.18
C VAL A 412 -13.52 -8.11 15.37
N GLY A 413 -14.70 -7.81 15.93
CA GLY A 413 -15.72 -7.04 15.23
C GLY A 413 -16.22 -7.77 13.98
N GLU A 414 -16.01 -7.17 12.80
CA GLU A 414 -16.40 -7.73 11.49
C GLU A 414 -15.21 -8.33 10.72
N ARG A 415 -14.06 -8.56 11.38
CA ARG A 415 -12.81 -9.03 10.75
C ARG A 415 -12.30 -10.32 11.38
N MET A 416 -11.60 -11.13 10.59
CA MET A 416 -10.81 -12.26 11.09
C MET A 416 -9.34 -11.84 11.04
N LEU A 417 -8.81 -11.47 12.22
CA LEU A 417 -7.51 -10.84 12.37
C LEU A 417 -6.45 -11.88 12.69
N ASP A 418 -5.34 -11.83 11.96
CA ASP A 418 -4.09 -12.47 12.35
C ASP A 418 -3.38 -11.63 13.42
N GLY A 419 -3.34 -12.15 14.64
CA GLY A 419 -2.71 -11.54 15.80
C GLY A 419 -1.21 -11.80 15.91
N ALA A 420 -0.60 -12.54 14.98
CA ALA A 420 0.86 -12.65 14.95
C ALA A 420 1.51 -11.32 14.57
N SER A 421 2.70 -11.08 15.10
CA SER A 421 3.61 -10.04 14.61
C SER A 421 4.41 -10.56 13.42
N ASP A 422 5.03 -9.65 12.68
CA ASP A 422 6.09 -9.99 11.73
C ASP A 422 7.14 -10.91 12.37
N SER A 423 7.50 -11.97 11.67
CA SER A 423 8.50 -12.93 12.13
C SER A 423 9.21 -13.57 10.95
N ASP A 424 10.45 -14.05 11.16
CA ASP A 424 11.19 -14.79 10.14
C ASP A 424 10.31 -15.90 9.55
N ALA A 425 10.37 -16.04 8.23
CA ALA A 425 9.61 -17.06 7.50
C ALA A 425 9.90 -18.46 8.07
N ASP A 426 8.85 -19.15 8.52
CA ASP A 426 8.95 -20.51 9.04
C ASP A 426 7.82 -21.38 8.46
N PRO A 427 8.13 -22.54 7.84
CA PRO A 427 7.12 -23.50 7.40
C PRO A 427 6.21 -24.06 8.51
N ALA A 428 6.52 -23.82 9.78
CA ALA A 428 5.64 -24.10 10.91
C ALA A 428 4.57 -23.01 11.17
N HIS A 429 4.73 -21.80 10.63
CA HIS A 429 3.85 -20.65 10.84
C HIS A 429 2.65 -20.64 9.87
N THR A 430 1.82 -21.67 9.92
CA THR A 430 0.55 -21.70 9.18
C THR A 430 -0.58 -21.04 9.96
N LEU A 431 -1.61 -20.60 9.24
CA LEU A 431 -2.92 -20.24 9.75
C LEU A 431 -3.94 -21.31 9.36
N ARG A 432 -4.84 -21.69 10.28
CA ARG A 432 -5.94 -22.62 10.01
C ARG A 432 -7.31 -22.11 10.44
N PHE A 433 -8.26 -22.11 9.51
CA PHE A 433 -9.65 -21.73 9.78
C PHE A 433 -10.62 -22.48 8.87
N THR A 434 -11.90 -22.42 9.18
CA THR A 434 -12.99 -22.97 8.37
C THR A 434 -13.92 -21.86 7.91
N ALA A 435 -14.31 -21.87 6.63
CA ALA A 435 -15.28 -20.96 6.04
C ALA A 435 -16.54 -21.70 5.61
N ASP A 436 -17.72 -21.23 6.03
CA ASP A 436 -19.01 -21.69 5.54
C ASP A 436 -19.36 -21.00 4.22
N ILE A 437 -18.95 -21.64 3.13
CA ILE A 437 -19.12 -21.17 1.75
C ILE A 437 -20.60 -21.02 1.40
N LYS A 438 -21.45 -21.92 1.90
CA LYS A 438 -22.90 -21.83 1.66
C LYS A 438 -23.48 -20.57 2.30
N SER A 439 -23.14 -20.31 3.57
CA SER A 439 -23.60 -19.11 4.25
C SER A 439 -23.03 -17.84 3.62
N CYS A 440 -21.81 -17.89 3.10
CA CYS A 440 -21.22 -16.78 2.36
C CYS A 440 -22.02 -16.43 1.08
N LEU A 441 -22.34 -17.43 0.26
CA LEU A 441 -23.15 -17.26 -0.96
C LEU A 441 -24.62 -16.89 -0.66
N ALA A 442 -25.18 -17.39 0.45
CA ALA A 442 -26.53 -17.01 0.85
C ALA A 442 -26.66 -15.51 1.17
N GLY A 443 -25.58 -14.88 1.68
CA GLY A 443 -25.51 -13.43 1.90
C GLY A 443 -25.68 -12.61 0.61
N THR A 444 -25.39 -13.23 -0.53
CA THR A 444 -25.46 -12.62 -1.85
C THR A 444 -26.64 -13.09 -2.69
N SER A 445 -27.51 -13.94 -2.12
CA SER A 445 -28.62 -14.65 -2.80
C SER A 445 -28.17 -15.65 -3.87
N ASP A 446 -26.91 -16.09 -3.82
CA ASP A 446 -26.35 -17.04 -4.77
C ASP A 446 -26.46 -18.48 -4.22
N THR A 447 -26.54 -19.44 -5.14
CA THR A 447 -26.45 -20.88 -4.86
C THR A 447 -25.28 -21.46 -5.62
N PHE A 448 -24.68 -22.52 -5.08
CA PHE A 448 -23.62 -23.26 -5.77
C PHE A 448 -24.12 -24.64 -6.14
N ASP A 449 -24.77 -24.74 -7.29
CA ASP A 449 -25.49 -25.93 -7.73
C ASP A 449 -24.57 -26.98 -8.37
N ALA A 450 -25.07 -28.19 -8.54
CA ALA A 450 -24.32 -29.29 -9.15
C ALA A 450 -23.90 -28.94 -10.59
N GLY A 451 -22.64 -29.23 -10.93
CA GLY A 451 -22.04 -28.92 -12.24
C GLY A 451 -21.49 -27.49 -12.37
N GLU A 452 -21.74 -26.61 -11.40
CA GLU A 452 -21.18 -25.25 -11.41
C GLU A 452 -19.74 -25.21 -10.92
N GLN A 453 -19.04 -24.14 -11.27
CA GLN A 453 -17.74 -23.76 -10.72
C GLN A 453 -17.85 -22.49 -9.87
N LEU A 454 -16.92 -22.35 -8.93
CA LEU A 454 -16.80 -21.24 -8.00
C LEU A 454 -15.32 -20.89 -7.85
N ASP A 455 -14.98 -19.62 -8.06
CA ASP A 455 -13.67 -19.08 -7.75
C ASP A 455 -13.67 -18.53 -6.31
N LEU A 456 -12.64 -18.87 -5.54
CA LEU A 456 -12.41 -18.35 -4.19
C LEU A 456 -11.02 -17.71 -4.13
N GLY A 457 -10.95 -16.47 -3.64
CA GLY A 457 -9.72 -15.78 -3.31
C GLY A 457 -9.42 -15.86 -1.81
N LEU A 458 -8.30 -16.46 -1.42
CA LEU A 458 -7.77 -16.29 -0.06
C LEU A 458 -7.02 -14.96 -0.01
N GLN A 459 -7.55 -13.99 0.73
CA GLN A 459 -7.03 -12.63 0.77
C GLN A 459 -6.48 -12.28 2.16
N PHE A 460 -5.30 -11.67 2.17
CA PHE A 460 -4.67 -11.02 3.32
C PHE A 460 -4.62 -9.52 3.04
N ARG A 461 -5.15 -8.72 3.95
CA ARG A 461 -5.24 -7.25 3.79
C ARG A 461 -4.55 -6.54 4.95
N SER A 462 -3.95 -5.39 4.66
CA SER A 462 -3.57 -4.46 5.73
C SER A 462 -4.82 -4.02 6.49
N VAL A 463 -4.69 -3.92 7.82
CA VAL A 463 -5.80 -3.53 8.69
C VAL A 463 -5.94 -2.02 8.58
N SER A 464 -6.86 -1.59 7.72
CA SER A 464 -7.28 -0.19 7.65
C SER A 464 -8.79 -0.12 7.76
N ASP A 465 -9.29 0.93 8.41
CA ASP A 465 -10.74 1.22 8.48
C ASP A 465 -11.27 1.87 7.19
N MET A 466 -10.44 1.94 6.15
CA MET A 466 -10.78 2.54 4.86
C MET A 466 -11.35 1.49 3.90
N ALA A 467 -12.28 1.94 3.05
CA ALA A 467 -12.74 1.16 1.90
C ALA A 467 -11.57 1.02 0.92
N GLY A 468 -10.89 -0.13 0.94
CA GLY A 468 -9.71 -0.40 0.13
C GLY A 468 -8.42 -0.39 0.96
N SER A 469 -7.88 -1.58 1.21
CA SER A 469 -6.61 -1.80 1.89
C SER A 469 -5.64 -2.50 0.94
N ASP A 470 -4.34 -2.25 1.13
CA ASP A 470 -3.29 -3.02 0.47
C ASP A 470 -3.54 -4.51 0.72
N ASN A 471 -3.43 -5.33 -0.31
CA ASN A 471 -3.73 -6.74 -0.16
C ASN A 471 -2.95 -7.66 -1.10
N ALA A 472 -2.74 -8.89 -0.62
CA ALA A 472 -2.27 -10.02 -1.39
C ALA A 472 -3.32 -11.13 -1.38
N ALA A 473 -3.53 -11.80 -2.51
CA ALA A 473 -4.45 -12.90 -2.61
C ALA A 473 -4.01 -13.98 -3.61
N ILE A 474 -4.47 -15.21 -3.34
CA ILE A 474 -4.41 -16.31 -4.30
C ILE A 474 -5.82 -16.81 -4.61
N ASN A 475 -6.09 -17.01 -5.90
CA ASN A 475 -7.37 -17.51 -6.40
C ASN A 475 -7.31 -19.00 -6.68
N LEU A 476 -8.39 -19.69 -6.34
CA LEU A 476 -8.59 -21.12 -6.55
C LEU A 476 -9.96 -21.37 -7.17
N CYS A 477 -10.02 -22.32 -8.09
CA CYS A 477 -11.28 -22.79 -8.67
C CYS A 477 -11.74 -24.10 -8.02
N PHE A 478 -13.03 -24.15 -7.71
CA PHE A 478 -13.75 -25.33 -7.26
C PHE A 478 -14.88 -25.65 -8.23
N ARG A 479 -15.20 -26.93 -8.40
CA ARG A 479 -16.36 -27.35 -9.19
C ARG A 479 -17.12 -28.46 -8.48
N ARG A 480 -18.43 -28.29 -8.42
CA ARG A 480 -19.34 -29.26 -7.82
C ARG A 480 -19.64 -30.34 -8.86
N ASN A 481 -19.49 -31.61 -8.52
CA ASN A 481 -19.79 -32.67 -9.47
C ASN A 481 -21.29 -32.67 -9.87
N PRO A 482 -21.63 -32.99 -11.13
CA PRO A 482 -23.00 -32.93 -11.65
C PRO A 482 -23.99 -33.90 -11.00
#